data_AF-A0A840FW81-F1
#
_entry.id   AF-A0A840FW81-F1
#
_cell.length_a   1.000
_cell.length_b   1.000
_cell.length_c   1.000
_cell.angle_alpha   90.00
_cell.angle_beta   90.00
_cell.angle_gamma   90.00
#
_symmetry.space_group_name_H-M   'P 1'
#
loop_
_entity.id
_entity.type
_entity.pdbx_description
1 polymer ?
#
loop_
_entity_poly.entity_id
_entity_poly.type
_entity_poly.pdbx_seq_one_letter_code
_entity_poly.pdbx_strand_id
1 'polypeptide(L)'
;MQEHAVLLRAYARVQERCSRLLVEQAALVEKLEAQIVRLRGALVARDSAIAIVREELAARASAGGALPKRLHALLMPGSKRHLKPSEAPAPADLREKAVLCVGQGDEAPTSLARQLVEIAGGRYLHHDGGDEADDAALEASLRAADLVICQTGCVSHGAYWRVQDHCRRTGKPCVLVGEPQPMMFVRHPVVAGENG
;
A
#
# COMPACT_ATOMS: atom_id res chain seq x y z
N MET A 1 -44.75 41.20 -25.15
CA MET A 1 -44.00 41.84 -24.03
C MET A 1 -43.78 40.91 -22.84
N GLN A 2 -44.78 40.16 -22.37
CA GLN A 2 -44.68 39.34 -21.15
C GLN A 2 -43.72 38.13 -21.27
N GLU A 3 -43.70 37.46 -22.42
CA GLU A 3 -42.79 36.33 -22.69
C GLU A 3 -41.31 36.73 -22.68
N HIS A 4 -40.98 37.90 -23.24
CA HIS A 4 -39.62 38.44 -23.24
C HIS A 4 -39.12 38.70 -21.81
N ALA A 5 -39.97 39.19 -20.91
CA ALA A 5 -39.63 39.40 -19.51
C ALA A 5 -39.45 38.07 -18.74
N VAL A 6 -40.16 37.01 -19.10
CA VAL A 6 -39.95 35.67 -18.54
C VAL A 6 -38.60 35.09 -19.00
N LEU A 7 -38.29 35.22 -20.30
CA LEU A 7 -37.00 34.82 -20.89
C LEU A 7 -35.81 35.53 -20.24
N LEU A 8 -35.86 36.86 -20.09
CA LEU A 8 -34.79 37.62 -19.45
C LEU A 8 -34.54 37.19 -18.00
N ARG A 9 -35.61 36.91 -17.23
CA ARG A 9 -35.48 36.39 -15.85
C ARG A 9 -34.94 34.97 -15.80
N ALA A 10 -35.30 34.12 -16.76
CA ALA A 10 -34.72 32.78 -16.88
C ALA A 10 -33.23 32.85 -17.22
N TYR A 11 -32.86 33.68 -18.19
CA TYR A 11 -31.47 33.90 -18.58
C TYR A 11 -30.62 34.45 -17.43
N ALA A 12 -31.11 35.49 -16.72
CA ALA A 12 -30.42 36.06 -15.57
C ALA A 12 -30.15 35.00 -14.47
N ARG A 13 -31.12 34.13 -14.17
CA ARG A 13 -30.94 33.03 -13.21
C ARG A 13 -29.88 32.03 -13.65
N VAL A 14 -29.84 31.67 -14.94
CA VAL A 14 -28.81 30.78 -15.47
C VAL A 14 -27.45 31.45 -15.45
N GLN A 15 -27.35 32.71 -15.84
CA GLN A 15 -26.11 33.49 -15.81
C GLN A 15 -25.56 33.59 -14.38
N GLU A 16 -26.40 33.90 -13.40
CA GLU A 16 -25.99 33.95 -11.98
C GLU A 16 -25.47 32.60 -11.49
N ARG A 17 -26.16 31.50 -11.82
CA ARG A 17 -25.71 30.14 -11.49
C ARG A 17 -24.36 29.82 -12.14
N CYS A 18 -24.19 30.14 -13.42
CA CYS A 18 -22.94 29.90 -14.14
C CYS A 18 -21.80 30.74 -13.55
N SER A 19 -22.02 32.02 -13.28
CA SER A 19 -21.03 32.89 -12.63
C SER A 19 -20.61 32.35 -11.27
N ARG A 20 -21.56 31.90 -10.45
CA ARG A 20 -21.25 31.31 -9.13
C ARG A 20 -20.40 30.05 -9.27
N LEU A 21 -20.78 29.14 -10.17
CA LEU A 21 -20.00 27.92 -10.42
C LEU A 21 -18.59 28.23 -10.92
N LEU A 22 -18.42 29.23 -11.79
CA LEU A 22 -17.09 29.64 -12.27
C LEU A 22 -16.21 30.14 -11.14
N VAL A 23 -16.74 30.94 -10.22
CA VAL A 23 -15.99 31.44 -9.05
C VAL A 23 -15.62 30.29 -8.11
N GLU A 24 -16.56 29.39 -7.82
CA GLU A 24 -16.31 28.21 -6.98
C GLU A 24 -15.22 27.31 -7.58
N GLN A 25 -15.29 27.05 -8.89
CA GLN A 25 -14.27 26.24 -9.58
C GLN A 25 -12.91 26.95 -9.61
N ALA A 26 -12.86 28.25 -9.86
CA ALA A 26 -11.62 29.01 -9.84
C ALA A 26 -10.93 28.94 -8.46
N ALA A 27 -11.70 29.06 -7.37
CA ALA A 27 -11.17 28.93 -6.01
C ALA A 27 -10.65 27.52 -5.71
N LEU A 28 -11.30 26.46 -6.23
CA LEU A 28 -10.80 25.10 -6.11
C LEU A 28 -9.51 24.87 -6.88
N VAL A 29 -9.41 25.41 -8.10
CA VAL A 29 -8.19 25.34 -8.91
C VAL A 29 -7.03 26.01 -8.18
N GLU A 30 -7.22 27.23 -7.67
CA GLU A 30 -6.19 27.96 -6.92
C GLU A 30 -5.72 27.17 -5.68
N LYS A 31 -6.67 26.58 -4.94
CA LYS A 31 -6.36 25.74 -3.78
C LYS A 31 -5.54 24.50 -4.16
N LEU A 32 -5.91 23.81 -5.24
CA LEU A 32 -5.21 22.62 -5.71
C LEU A 32 -3.82 22.97 -6.24
N GLU A 33 -3.67 24.06 -6.98
CA GLU A 33 -2.38 24.56 -7.45
C GLU A 33 -1.46 24.89 -6.28
N ALA A 34 -1.96 25.55 -5.23
CA ALA A 34 -1.22 25.81 -4.01
C ALA A 34 -0.83 24.51 -3.26
N GLN A 35 -1.66 23.47 -3.31
CA GLN A 35 -1.30 22.14 -2.77
C GLN A 35 -0.19 21.48 -3.59
N ILE A 36 -0.28 21.52 -4.93
CA ILE A 36 0.74 20.97 -5.83
C ILE A 36 2.10 21.62 -5.58
N VAL A 37 2.16 22.95 -5.50
CA VAL A 37 3.41 23.69 -5.25
C VAL A 37 4.00 23.29 -3.89
N ARG A 38 3.18 23.24 -2.83
CA ARG A 38 3.63 22.82 -1.49
C ARG A 38 4.17 21.39 -1.46
N LEU A 39 3.43 20.44 -2.02
CA LEU A 39 3.82 19.03 -2.04
C LEU A 39 5.07 18.80 -2.88
N ARG A 40 5.21 19.48 -4.02
CA ARG A 40 6.45 19.47 -4.81
C ARG A 40 7.62 20.02 -4.01
N GLY A 41 7.44 21.11 -3.28
CA GLY A 41 8.47 21.65 -2.39
C GLY A 41 8.90 20.66 -1.31
N ALA A 42 7.95 19.98 -0.66
CA ALA A 42 8.23 18.96 0.35
C ALA A 42 8.99 17.75 -0.22
N LEU A 43 8.64 17.32 -1.44
CA LEU A 43 9.35 16.25 -2.13
C LEU A 43 10.79 16.64 -2.45
N VAL A 44 11.00 17.83 -3.02
CA VAL A 44 12.35 18.35 -3.31
C VAL A 44 13.19 18.45 -2.04
N ALA A 45 12.63 18.98 -0.94
CA ALA A 45 13.35 19.08 0.33
C ALA A 45 13.77 17.70 0.86
N ARG A 46 12.87 16.71 0.80
CA ARG A 46 13.15 15.32 1.21
C ARG A 46 14.22 14.68 0.33
N ASP A 47 14.10 14.82 -0.99
CA ASP A 47 15.02 14.20 -1.94
C ASP A 47 16.42 14.81 -1.82
N SER A 48 16.51 16.12 -1.62
CA SER A 48 17.77 16.82 -1.32
C SER A 48 18.41 16.32 -0.04
N ALA A 49 17.64 16.16 1.05
CA ALA A 49 18.16 15.61 2.30
C ALA A 49 18.68 14.18 2.14
N ILE A 50 17.96 13.34 1.38
CA ILE A 50 18.42 11.98 1.05
C ILE A 50 19.71 12.02 0.23
N ALA A 51 19.82 12.92 -0.75
CA ALA A 51 21.02 13.06 -1.57
C ALA A 51 22.24 13.45 -0.71
N ILE A 52 22.10 14.43 0.18
CA ILE A 52 23.16 14.87 1.09
C ILE A 52 23.62 13.72 1.99
N VAL A 53 22.69 13.04 2.66
CA VAL A 53 23.03 11.90 3.54
C VAL A 53 23.73 10.79 2.76
N ARG A 54 23.31 10.54 1.51
CA ARG A 54 23.96 9.54 0.66
C ARG A 54 25.40 9.92 0.32
N GLU A 55 25.65 11.17 0.00
CA GLU A 55 26.98 11.69 -0.31
C GLU A 55 27.91 11.63 0.92
N GLU A 56 27.44 12.07 2.09
CA GLU A 56 28.22 12.00 3.33
C GLU A 56 28.60 10.57 3.70
N LEU A 57 27.66 9.63 3.57
CA LEU A 57 27.93 8.22 3.86
C LEU A 57 28.85 7.57 2.82
N ALA A 58 28.74 7.95 1.54
CA ALA A 58 29.66 7.49 0.50
C ALA A 58 31.09 7.99 0.75
N ALA A 59 31.26 9.24 1.16
CA ALA A 59 32.56 9.80 1.53
C ALA A 59 33.18 9.10 2.76
N ARG A 60 32.36 8.72 3.76
CA ARG A 60 32.83 7.93 4.91
C ARG A 60 33.22 6.50 4.54
N ALA A 61 32.49 5.88 3.62
CA ALA A 61 32.79 4.52 3.14
C ALA A 61 34.11 4.49 2.35
N SER A 62 34.36 5.47 1.48
CA SER A 62 35.61 5.57 0.72
C SER A 62 36.82 5.90 1.60
N ALA A 63 36.62 6.63 2.71
CA ALA A 63 37.65 6.89 3.72
C ALA A 63 37.99 5.68 4.61
N GLY A 64 37.44 4.49 4.34
CA GLY A 64 37.75 3.25 5.07
C GLY A 64 36.89 3.01 6.31
N GLY A 65 35.83 3.78 6.54
CA GLY A 65 34.86 3.51 7.59
C GLY A 65 34.09 2.21 7.30
N ALA A 66 34.14 1.25 8.21
CA ALA A 66 33.41 -0.02 8.08
C ALA A 66 31.89 0.24 8.06
N LEU A 67 31.30 0.28 6.86
CA LEU A 67 29.87 0.46 6.68
C LEU A 67 29.18 -0.90 6.49
N PRO A 68 28.07 -1.19 7.20
CA PRO A 68 27.32 -2.41 6.97
C PRO A 68 26.93 -2.53 5.48
N LYS A 69 27.12 -3.70 4.87
CA LYS A 69 26.83 -3.95 3.43
C LYS A 69 25.42 -3.51 3.00
N ARG A 70 24.44 -3.62 3.92
CA ARG A 70 23.06 -3.16 3.72
C ARG A 70 22.95 -1.64 3.58
N LEU A 71 23.75 -0.90 4.34
CA LEU A 71 23.78 0.56 4.26
C LEU A 71 24.46 1.00 2.96
N HIS A 72 25.55 0.34 2.55
CA HIS A 72 26.21 0.60 1.26
C HIS A 72 25.26 0.44 0.05
N ALA A 73 24.36 -0.55 0.07
CA ALA A 73 23.37 -0.76 -0.99
C ALA A 73 22.32 0.37 -1.08
N LEU A 74 22.02 1.06 0.02
CA LEU A 74 21.07 2.19 0.05
C LEU A 74 21.66 3.50 -0.50
N LEU A 75 22.99 3.57 -0.64
CA LEU A 75 23.75 4.75 -1.07
C LEU A 75 23.89 4.88 -2.58
N MET A 76 23.75 3.78 -3.33
CA MET A 76 23.93 3.81 -4.78
C MET A 76 22.80 4.58 -5.48
N PRO A 77 23.10 5.52 -6.39
CA PRO A 77 22.09 6.21 -7.19
C PRO A 77 21.35 5.19 -8.06
N GLY A 78 20.02 5.24 -8.05
CA GLY A 78 19.19 4.23 -8.70
C GLY A 78 18.92 2.97 -7.86
N SER A 79 19.33 2.95 -6.58
CA SER A 79 18.81 2.00 -5.59
C SER A 79 17.35 2.31 -5.27
N LYS A 80 16.49 2.14 -6.28
CA LYS A 80 15.11 1.75 -6.05
C LYS A 80 15.20 0.47 -5.23
N ARG A 81 14.28 0.28 -4.27
CA ARG A 81 14.05 -1.03 -3.67
C ARG A 81 13.60 -1.99 -4.79
N HIS A 82 14.51 -2.42 -5.63
CA HIS A 82 14.44 -3.76 -6.18
C HIS A 82 14.83 -4.61 -4.98
N LEU A 83 13.82 -5.09 -4.25
CA LEU A 83 14.02 -6.37 -3.61
C LEU A 83 14.40 -7.28 -4.76
N LYS A 84 15.70 -7.54 -4.94
CA LYS A 84 16.15 -8.65 -5.78
C LYS A 84 15.38 -9.83 -5.19
N PRO A 85 14.48 -10.49 -5.94
CA PRO A 85 13.88 -11.72 -5.47
C PRO A 85 15.06 -12.57 -5.03
N SER A 86 15.04 -13.01 -3.78
CA SER A 86 16.09 -13.90 -3.29
C SER A 86 16.14 -15.05 -4.28
N GLU A 87 17.33 -15.27 -4.86
CA GLU A 87 17.69 -16.42 -5.70
C GLU A 87 17.67 -17.73 -4.90
N ALA A 88 16.81 -17.82 -3.88
CA ALA A 88 16.44 -19.07 -3.27
C ALA A 88 15.52 -19.80 -4.27
N PRO A 89 15.88 -21.03 -4.70
CA PRO A 89 15.02 -21.80 -5.57
C PRO A 89 13.82 -22.28 -4.75
N ALA A 90 12.73 -21.52 -4.86
CA ALA A 90 11.40 -22.06 -5.10
C ALA A 90 10.48 -20.86 -5.40
N PRO A 91 9.64 -20.87 -6.46
CA PRO A 91 8.35 -20.22 -6.29
C PRO A 91 7.80 -20.80 -4.99
N ALA A 92 7.42 -19.98 -4.01
CA ALA A 92 6.70 -20.50 -2.86
C ALA A 92 5.55 -21.31 -3.45
N ASP A 93 5.61 -22.64 -3.35
CA ASP A 93 4.63 -23.49 -4.01
C ASP A 93 3.30 -23.20 -3.32
N LEU A 94 2.45 -22.47 -4.05
CA LEU A 94 1.13 -22.07 -3.60
C LEU A 94 0.09 -23.08 -4.04
N ARG A 95 0.46 -24.18 -4.71
CA ARG A 95 -0.47 -25.25 -5.06
C ARG A 95 -1.30 -25.63 -3.84
N GLU A 96 -2.61 -25.54 -4.01
CA GLU A 96 -3.63 -25.85 -2.99
C GLU A 96 -3.65 -24.93 -1.74
N LYS A 97 -2.82 -23.88 -1.69
CA LYS A 97 -2.78 -22.94 -0.57
C LYS A 97 -3.67 -21.73 -0.80
N ALA A 98 -4.34 -21.26 0.25
CA ALA A 98 -5.14 -20.05 0.25
C ALA A 98 -4.35 -18.83 0.75
N VAL A 99 -4.33 -17.75 -0.04
CA VAL A 99 -3.67 -16.48 0.33
C VAL A 99 -4.74 -15.40 0.53
N LEU A 100 -4.86 -14.87 1.74
CA LEU A 100 -5.76 -13.78 2.07
C LEU A 100 -5.04 -12.44 2.00
N CYS A 101 -5.51 -11.54 1.13
CA CYS A 101 -5.12 -10.14 1.14
C CYS A 101 -6.17 -9.30 1.89
N VAL A 102 -5.76 -8.66 2.98
CA VAL A 102 -6.58 -7.72 3.75
C VAL A 102 -6.20 -6.29 3.35
N GLY A 103 -7.20 -5.41 3.24
CA GLY A 103 -7.07 -3.97 3.07
C GLY A 103 -7.82 -3.42 1.86
N GLN A 104 -7.95 -2.09 1.78
CA GLN A 104 -8.51 -1.40 0.61
C GLN A 104 -7.58 -1.57 -0.61
N GLY A 105 -7.71 -2.69 -1.31
CA GLY A 105 -7.16 -2.94 -2.63
C GLY A 105 -8.25 -2.83 -3.69
N ASP A 106 -7.86 -2.72 -4.96
CA ASP A 106 -8.82 -2.82 -6.06
C ASP A 106 -9.57 -4.16 -5.96
N GLU A 107 -10.86 -4.11 -5.60
CA GLU A 107 -11.81 -5.25 -5.62
C GLU A 107 -11.92 -5.90 -7.01
N ALA A 108 -11.33 -5.30 -8.04
CA ALA A 108 -11.39 -5.79 -9.39
C ALA A 108 -10.80 -7.21 -9.50
N PRO A 109 -11.42 -8.11 -10.29
CA PRO A 109 -10.91 -9.46 -10.56
C PRO A 109 -9.51 -9.49 -11.21
N THR A 110 -8.93 -8.33 -11.50
CA THR A 110 -7.66 -8.10 -12.18
C THR A 110 -6.53 -7.65 -11.25
N SER A 111 -6.71 -7.71 -9.91
CA SER A 111 -5.63 -7.31 -9.01
C SER A 111 -4.38 -8.17 -9.28
N LEU A 112 -3.23 -7.51 -9.43
CA LEU A 112 -1.95 -8.19 -9.73
C LEU A 112 -1.64 -9.27 -8.68
N ALA A 113 -2.01 -9.03 -7.42
CA ALA A 113 -1.87 -9.99 -6.32
C ALA A 113 -2.66 -11.28 -6.57
N ARG A 114 -3.92 -11.16 -7.03
CA ARG A 114 -4.75 -12.33 -7.37
C ARG A 114 -4.13 -13.13 -8.50
N GLN A 115 -3.75 -12.47 -9.58
CA GLN A 115 -3.17 -13.13 -10.75
C GLN A 115 -1.89 -13.89 -10.38
N LEU A 116 -1.01 -13.29 -9.58
CA LEU A 116 0.23 -13.94 -9.15
C LEU A 116 -0.02 -15.16 -8.26
N VAL A 117 -1.02 -15.11 -7.37
CA VAL A 117 -1.38 -16.25 -6.52
C VAL A 117 -1.95 -17.39 -7.35
N GLU A 118 -2.87 -17.08 -8.27
CA GLU A 118 -3.52 -18.09 -9.14
C GLU A 118 -2.51 -18.72 -10.11
N ILE A 119 -1.61 -17.94 -10.72
CA ILE A 119 -0.53 -18.45 -11.60
C ILE A 119 0.39 -19.41 -10.83
N ALA A 120 0.64 -19.16 -9.55
CA ALA A 120 1.42 -20.04 -8.69
C ALA A 120 0.63 -21.27 -8.18
N GLY A 121 -0.62 -21.46 -8.62
CA GLY A 121 -1.48 -22.59 -8.26
C GLY A 121 -2.25 -22.43 -6.95
N GLY A 122 -2.23 -21.24 -6.35
CA GLY A 122 -2.92 -20.93 -5.10
C GLY A 122 -4.33 -20.38 -5.30
N ARG A 123 -5.08 -20.36 -4.19
CA ARG A 123 -6.42 -19.77 -4.09
C ARG A 123 -6.33 -18.38 -3.47
N TYR A 124 -6.73 -17.36 -4.20
CA TYR A 124 -6.76 -15.99 -3.69
C TYR A 124 -8.05 -15.72 -2.90
N LEU A 125 -7.91 -15.11 -1.73
CA LEU A 125 -8.98 -14.58 -0.89
C LEU A 125 -8.74 -13.08 -0.67
N HIS A 126 -9.81 -12.29 -0.58
CA HIS A 126 -9.73 -10.87 -0.31
C HIS A 126 -10.75 -10.44 0.72
N HIS A 127 -10.38 -9.47 1.55
CA HIS A 127 -11.26 -8.79 2.46
C HIS A 127 -10.82 -7.33 2.56
N ASP A 128 -11.74 -6.40 2.38
CA ASP A 128 -11.47 -4.96 2.29
C ASP A 128 -11.10 -4.33 3.65
N GLY A 129 -11.43 -5.01 4.76
CA GLY A 129 -11.25 -4.49 6.11
C GLY A 129 -12.36 -3.53 6.51
N GLY A 130 -13.59 -3.79 6.05
CA GLY A 130 -14.81 -3.02 6.30
C GLY A 130 -15.30 -2.98 7.75
N ASP A 131 -16.55 -2.54 7.93
CA ASP A 131 -17.17 -2.22 9.23
C ASP A 131 -17.31 -3.44 10.18
N GLU A 132 -17.59 -3.17 11.47
CA GLU A 132 -17.69 -4.17 12.56
C GLU A 132 -18.65 -5.35 12.29
N ALA A 133 -19.62 -5.18 11.38
CA ALA A 133 -20.54 -6.25 10.97
C ALA A 133 -19.85 -7.38 10.18
N ASP A 134 -18.64 -7.16 9.66
CA ASP A 134 -17.89 -8.11 8.84
C ASP A 134 -16.80 -8.87 9.63
N ASP A 135 -16.75 -8.69 10.95
CA ASP A 135 -15.75 -9.32 11.84
C ASP A 135 -15.79 -10.85 11.78
N ALA A 136 -16.99 -11.44 11.71
CA ALA A 136 -17.14 -12.89 11.61
C ALA A 136 -16.65 -13.44 10.26
N ALA A 137 -16.83 -12.68 9.17
CA ALA A 137 -16.36 -13.09 7.85
C ALA A 137 -14.84 -12.90 7.71
N LEU A 138 -14.27 -11.85 8.33
CA LEU A 138 -12.84 -11.68 8.46
C LEU A 138 -12.21 -12.85 9.21
N GLU A 139 -12.76 -13.25 10.35
CA GLU A 139 -12.30 -14.40 11.13
C GLU A 139 -12.41 -15.72 10.34
N ALA A 140 -13.52 -15.93 9.61
CA ALA A 140 -13.68 -17.10 8.74
C ALA A 140 -12.60 -17.13 7.64
N SER A 141 -12.34 -15.98 7.01
CA SER A 141 -11.31 -15.82 5.98
C SER A 141 -9.91 -16.04 6.55
N LEU A 142 -9.63 -15.50 7.74
CA LEU A 142 -8.39 -15.69 8.47
C LEU A 142 -8.15 -17.16 8.84
N ARG A 143 -9.19 -17.94 9.14
CA ARG A 143 -9.09 -19.38 9.37
C ARG A 143 -8.83 -20.16 8.08
N ALA A 144 -9.51 -19.80 7.00
CA ALA A 144 -9.43 -20.48 5.70
C ALA A 144 -8.12 -20.22 4.94
N ALA A 145 -7.36 -19.18 5.30
CA ALA A 145 -6.09 -18.83 4.67
C ALA A 145 -4.90 -19.64 5.21
N ASP A 146 -3.93 -19.95 4.37
CA ASP A 146 -2.62 -20.49 4.76
C ASP A 146 -1.56 -19.38 4.91
N LEU A 147 -1.79 -18.24 4.25
CA LEU A 147 -0.95 -17.04 4.31
C LEU A 147 -1.82 -15.79 4.32
N VAL A 148 -1.48 -14.81 5.15
CA VAL A 148 -2.18 -13.53 5.22
C VAL A 148 -1.25 -12.38 4.81
N ILE A 149 -1.72 -11.49 3.96
CA ILE A 149 -1.04 -10.25 3.55
C ILE A 149 -1.93 -9.08 3.96
N CYS A 150 -1.47 -8.28 4.92
CA CYS A 150 -2.19 -7.10 5.41
C CYS A 150 -1.53 -5.86 4.80
N GLN A 151 -2.18 -5.18 3.85
CA GLN A 151 -1.64 -4.03 3.11
C GLN A 151 -1.68 -2.72 3.92
N THR A 152 -0.90 -1.71 3.50
CA THR A 152 -0.98 -0.35 4.04
C THR A 152 -2.35 0.24 3.70
N GLY A 153 -3.27 0.23 4.66
CA GLY A 153 -4.68 0.62 4.44
C GLY A 153 -5.67 -0.13 5.34
N CYS A 154 -5.31 -1.30 5.87
CA CYS A 154 -6.14 -2.09 6.81
C CYS A 154 -6.29 -1.46 8.20
N VAL A 155 -5.90 -0.20 8.36
CA VAL A 155 -5.96 0.53 9.63
C VAL A 155 -7.40 1.01 9.89
N SER A 156 -8.30 0.91 8.91
CA SER A 156 -9.73 1.05 9.13
C SER A 156 -10.23 -0.03 10.10
N HIS A 157 -10.90 0.41 11.17
CA HIS A 157 -11.86 -0.39 11.94
C HIS A 157 -11.30 -1.65 12.65
N GLY A 158 -10.02 -1.64 13.02
CA GLY A 158 -9.41 -2.66 13.90
C GLY A 158 -8.95 -3.94 13.20
N ALA A 159 -9.16 -4.07 11.88
CA ALA A 159 -8.76 -5.24 11.11
C ALA A 159 -7.25 -5.54 11.24
N TYR A 160 -6.39 -4.52 11.19
CA TYR A 160 -4.95 -4.66 11.43
C TYR A 160 -4.61 -5.38 12.74
N TRP A 161 -5.21 -4.94 13.85
CA TRP A 161 -4.94 -5.51 15.17
C TRP A 161 -5.46 -6.94 15.30
N ARG A 162 -6.63 -7.22 14.73
CA ARG A 162 -7.21 -8.58 14.69
C ARG A 162 -6.33 -9.54 13.88
N VAL A 163 -5.91 -9.13 12.69
CA VAL A 163 -4.98 -9.92 11.85
C VAL A 163 -3.68 -10.18 12.60
N GLN A 164 -3.08 -9.15 13.20
CA GLN A 164 -1.84 -9.29 13.95
C GLN A 164 -1.98 -10.25 15.14
N ASP A 165 -3.04 -10.09 15.94
CA ASP A 165 -3.27 -10.92 17.12
C ASP A 165 -3.60 -12.37 16.74
N HIS A 166 -4.44 -12.59 15.72
CA HIS A 166 -4.74 -13.93 15.18
C HIS A 166 -3.47 -14.64 14.71
N CYS A 167 -2.64 -13.97 13.92
CA CYS A 167 -1.42 -14.58 13.39
C CYS A 167 -0.40 -14.85 14.51
N ARG A 168 -0.32 -13.97 15.51
CA ARG A 168 0.52 -14.17 16.70
C ARG A 168 0.07 -15.37 17.54
N ARG A 169 -1.24 -15.57 17.74
CA ARG A 169 -1.79 -16.67 18.55
C ARG A 169 -1.76 -18.01 17.82
N THR A 170 -1.98 -18.01 16.51
CA THR A 170 -2.10 -19.23 15.70
C THR A 170 -0.79 -19.66 15.03
N GLY A 171 0.20 -18.77 14.98
CA GLY A 171 1.43 -19.00 14.23
C GLY A 171 1.24 -18.96 12.71
N LYS A 172 0.08 -18.49 12.22
CA LYS A 172 -0.22 -18.41 10.79
C LYS A 172 0.74 -17.43 10.10
N PRO A 173 1.37 -17.82 8.99
CA PRO A 173 2.25 -16.93 8.23
C PRO A 173 1.52 -15.63 7.86
N CYS A 174 2.08 -14.49 8.26
CA CYS A 174 1.53 -13.18 7.94
C CYS A 174 2.59 -12.18 7.51
N VAL A 175 2.26 -11.36 6.52
CA VAL A 175 3.05 -10.21 6.08
C VAL A 175 2.25 -8.94 6.36
N LEU A 176 2.70 -8.15 7.34
CA LEU A 176 2.11 -6.86 7.68
C LEU A 176 2.90 -5.74 6.98
N VAL A 177 2.30 -5.08 6.00
CA VAL A 177 2.93 -3.99 5.24
C VAL A 177 2.45 -2.67 5.88
N GLY A 178 3.29 -2.03 6.70
CA GLY A 178 2.83 -0.90 7.54
C GLY A 178 3.87 0.05 8.13
N GLU A 179 5.13 -0.36 8.31
CA GLU A 179 6.23 0.50 8.77
C GLU A 179 7.57 0.00 8.18
N PRO A 180 8.65 0.81 8.14
CA PRO A 180 9.97 0.38 7.66
C PRO A 180 10.68 -0.62 8.60
N GLN A 181 9.93 -1.38 9.39
CA GLN A 181 10.44 -2.46 10.22
C GLN A 181 10.62 -3.74 9.38
N PRO A 182 11.61 -4.58 9.69
CA PRO A 182 11.86 -5.79 8.94
C PRO A 182 10.66 -6.73 8.98
N MET A 183 10.30 -7.28 7.82
CA MET A 183 9.37 -8.40 7.67
C MET A 183 9.59 -9.45 8.77
N MET A 184 8.65 -9.54 9.70
CA MET A 184 8.60 -10.65 10.66
C MET A 184 8.01 -11.86 9.94
N PHE A 185 8.87 -12.68 9.35
CA PHE A 185 8.48 -14.02 8.92
C PHE A 185 8.34 -14.89 10.16
N VAL A 186 7.10 -15.07 10.65
CA VAL A 186 6.81 -16.16 11.59
C VAL A 186 6.83 -17.44 10.76
N ARG A 187 8.00 -18.06 10.63
CA ARG A 187 8.14 -19.41 10.09
C ARG A 187 8.01 -20.40 11.25
N HIS A 188 7.10 -21.34 11.12
CA HIS A 188 7.14 -22.54 11.94
C HIS A 188 8.39 -23.34 11.55
N PRO A 189 9.20 -23.84 12.50
CA PRO A 189 10.26 -24.77 12.17
C PRO A 189 9.64 -26.00 11.49
N VAL A 190 10.17 -26.35 10.32
CA VAL A 190 9.90 -27.63 9.66
C VAL A 190 10.58 -28.69 10.52
N VAL A 191 9.80 -29.59 11.12
CA VAL A 191 10.33 -30.80 11.74
C VAL A 191 10.91 -31.63 10.59
N ALA A 192 12.24 -31.76 10.56
CA ALA A 192 12.91 -32.67 9.65
C ALA A 192 12.46 -34.10 10.01
N GLY A 193 11.73 -34.74 9.10
CA GLY A 193 11.44 -36.16 9.20
C GLY A 193 12.75 -36.94 9.13
N GLU A 194 13.05 -37.66 10.20
CA GLU A 194 14.13 -38.63 10.26
C GLU A 194 13.86 -39.78 9.30
N ASN A 195 14.89 -40.18 8.57
CA ASN A 195 14.92 -41.33 7.69
C ASN A 195 14.63 -42.63 8.47
N GLY A 196 13.77 -43.47 7.90
CA GLY A 196 13.71 -44.92 8.15
C GLY A 196 13.81 -45.65 6.82
#